data_AF-A0A7S0W3V2-F1
#
_entry.id   AF-A0A7S0W3V2-F1
#
_cell.length_a   1.000
_cell.length_b   1.000
_cell.length_c   1.000
_cell.angle_alpha   90.00
_cell.angle_beta   90.00
_cell.angle_gamma   90.00
#
_symmetry.space_group_name_H-M   'P 1'
#
loop_
_entity.id
_entity.type
_entity.pdbx_description
1 polymer ?
#
loop_
_entity_poly.entity_id
_entity_poly.type
_entity_poly.pdbx_seq_one_letter_code
_entity_poly.pdbx_strand_id
1 'polypeptide(L)'
;YFDQEIWDIKWNCDNKAVRGIIILCCGFNLKVLKISKIFPKFLKIYTVSLSIKLFGVFQWKLSFSSPNLAVGDLSGKIILYRLGKILTVKEVNRSAHNNSPINCLEIFSGKKKNSRYLISGGFNGDIKLWDLNEWHKPIFQINFLNRQILNIKPNSNNFRLPLIFVGLDNGYFSCIS
;
A
#
# COMPACT_ATOMS: atom_id res chain seq x y z
N TYR A 1 9.47 20.95 -9.70
CA TYR A 1 10.60 20.45 -8.92
C TYR A 1 10.06 19.80 -7.66
N PHE A 2 10.43 18.54 -7.40
CA PHE A 2 10.07 17.86 -6.17
C PHE A 2 11.25 18.04 -5.22
N ASP A 3 11.17 19.01 -4.31
CA ASP A 3 12.27 19.29 -3.35
C ASP A 3 12.29 18.29 -2.19
N GLN A 4 11.76 17.09 -2.39
CA GLN A 4 11.56 16.07 -1.36
C GLN A 4 11.91 14.69 -1.94
N GLU A 5 12.61 13.90 -1.15
CA GLU A 5 12.90 12.51 -1.48
C GLU A 5 11.61 11.70 -1.67
N ILE A 6 11.62 10.82 -2.67
CA ILE A 6 10.50 9.92 -2.97
C ILE A 6 10.88 8.53 -2.50
N TRP A 7 10.12 8.00 -1.54
CA TRP A 7 10.36 6.71 -0.89
C TRP A 7 9.63 5.54 -1.55
N ASP A 8 8.46 5.82 -2.12
CA ASP A 8 7.67 4.85 -2.87
C ASP A 8 6.74 5.55 -3.87
N ILE A 9 6.38 4.84 -4.94
CA ILE A 9 5.57 5.35 -6.03
C ILE A 9 4.54 4.28 -6.40
N LYS A 10 3.26 4.66 -6.47
CA LYS A 10 2.20 3.82 -7.02
C LYS A 10 1.47 4.52 -8.14
N TRP A 11 1.18 3.75 -9.18
CA TRP A 11 0.43 4.19 -10.35
C TRP A 11 -0.82 3.32 -10.46
N ASN A 12 -1.93 3.94 -10.81
CA ASN A 12 -3.11 3.22 -11.26
C ASN A 12 -3.60 3.85 -12.57
N CYS A 13 -3.60 3.04 -13.62
CA CYS A 13 -4.34 3.32 -14.84
C CYS A 13 -5.56 2.43 -14.83
N ASP A 14 -6.72 3.00 -14.59
CA ASP A 14 -7.93 2.28 -14.99
C ASP A 14 -7.99 2.34 -16.52
N ASN A 15 -7.95 1.19 -17.20
CA ASN A 15 -7.93 1.11 -18.67
C ASN A 15 -9.12 1.84 -19.30
N LYS A 16 -10.23 1.97 -18.56
CA LYS A 16 -11.45 2.69 -18.95
C LYS A 16 -11.39 4.19 -18.66
N ALA A 17 -10.51 4.64 -17.77
CA ALA A 17 -10.38 6.05 -17.42
C ALA A 17 -9.51 6.81 -18.44
N VAL A 18 -9.92 8.05 -18.75
CA VAL A 18 -9.15 9.01 -19.57
C VAL A 18 -7.98 9.61 -18.75
N ARG A 19 -7.85 9.26 -17.48
CA ARG A 19 -6.86 9.83 -16.55
C ARG A 19 -6.26 8.74 -15.66
N GLY A 20 -4.93 8.74 -15.55
CA GLY A 20 -4.18 7.94 -14.58
C GLY A 20 -3.99 8.69 -13.27
N ILE A 21 -3.65 7.97 -12.20
CA ILE A 21 -3.28 8.55 -10.92
C ILE A 21 -1.89 8.04 -10.54
N ILE A 22 -0.98 8.98 -10.26
CA ILE A 22 0.29 8.69 -9.58
C ILE A 22 0.18 9.15 -8.14
N ILE A 23 0.66 8.32 -7.23
CA ILE A 23 0.79 8.62 -5.82
C ILE A 23 2.26 8.50 -5.47
N LEU A 24 2.81 9.59 -4.93
CA LEU A 24 4.19 9.66 -4.47
C LEU A 24 4.21 9.70 -2.94
N CYS A 25 5.02 8.83 -2.36
CA CYS A 25 5.35 8.83 -0.95
C CYS A 25 6.60 9.67 -0.73
N CYS A 26 6.49 10.77 -0.01
CA CYS A 26 7.59 11.70 0.26
C CYS A 26 7.81 11.86 1.77
N GLY A 27 7.90 10.74 2.50
CA GLY A 27 8.10 10.73 3.96
C GLY A 27 6.86 11.24 4.70
N PHE A 28 6.90 12.49 5.18
CA PHE A 28 5.77 13.12 5.88
C PHE A 28 4.69 13.67 4.94
N ASN A 29 4.92 13.62 3.62
CA ASN A 29 4.00 14.12 2.63
C ASN A 29 3.56 13.02 1.66
N LEU A 30 2.27 12.98 1.36
CA LEU A 30 1.73 12.18 0.26
C LEU A 30 1.27 13.10 -0.86
N LYS A 31 1.79 12.89 -2.08
CA LYS A 31 1.40 13.68 -3.26
C LYS A 31 0.58 12.81 -4.21
N VAL A 32 -0.65 13.22 -4.50
CA VAL A 32 -1.52 12.56 -5.49
C VAL A 32 -1.57 13.43 -6.74
N LEU A 33 -1.12 12.88 -7.87
CA LEU A 33 -1.06 13.52 -9.17
C LEU A 33 -2.08 12.86 -10.10
N LYS A 34 -3.00 13.64 -10.64
CA LYS A 34 -3.88 13.19 -11.73
C LYS A 34 -3.20 13.47 -13.07
N ILE A 35 -3.05 12.45 -13.89
CA ILE A 35 -2.36 12.50 -15.17
C ILE A 35 -3.36 12.27 -16.29
N SER A 36 -3.28 13.06 -17.35
CA SER A 36 -4.10 12.87 -18.55
C SER A 36 -3.55 11.70 -19.39
N LYS A 37 -4.44 10.93 -20.05
CA LYS A 37 -4.06 9.82 -20.96
C LYS A 37 -3.40 10.31 -22.26
N ILE A 38 -3.37 11.62 -22.52
CA ILE A 38 -2.77 12.19 -23.74
C ILE A 38 -1.25 12.01 -23.67
N PHE A 39 -0.71 11.24 -24.63
CA PHE A 39 0.71 10.94 -24.80
C PHE A 39 1.59 12.20 -24.72
N PRO A 40 2.82 12.11 -24.18
CA PRO A 40 3.66 13.26 -24.00
C PRO A 40 4.30 13.58 -25.35
N LYS A 41 3.80 14.60 -26.05
CA LYS A 41 4.66 15.32 -26.99
C LYS A 41 5.19 16.57 -26.32
N PHE A 42 4.33 17.42 -25.78
CA PHE A 42 4.74 18.60 -25.03
C PHE A 42 3.60 18.95 -24.07
N LEU A 43 3.91 19.53 -22.90
CA LEU A 43 3.00 20.12 -21.90
C LEU A 43 2.66 19.29 -20.64
N LYS A 44 2.68 20.02 -19.52
CA LYS A 44 2.34 19.67 -18.13
C LYS A 44 1.53 18.37 -17.99
N ILE A 45 2.24 17.33 -17.55
CA ILE A 45 1.77 15.94 -17.43
C ILE A 45 0.65 15.80 -16.37
N TYR A 46 0.61 16.67 -15.36
CA TYR A 46 -0.34 16.56 -14.24
C TYR A 46 -1.35 17.71 -14.24
N THR A 47 -2.61 17.36 -14.03
CA THR A 47 -3.75 18.28 -14.04
C THR A 47 -4.10 18.79 -12.64
N VAL A 48 -3.88 17.97 -11.60
CA VAL A 48 -4.19 18.29 -10.19
C VAL A 48 -3.18 17.63 -9.27
N SER A 49 -2.73 18.36 -8.25
CA SER A 49 -1.89 17.85 -7.16
C SER A 49 -2.56 18.07 -5.81
N LEU A 50 -2.74 17.00 -5.02
CA LEU A 50 -3.10 17.07 -3.61
C LEU A 50 -1.88 16.70 -2.77
N SER A 51 -1.54 17.51 -1.76
CA SER A 51 -0.47 17.23 -0.79
C SER A 51 -1.06 17.04 0.59
N ILE A 52 -0.92 15.84 1.15
CA ILE A 52 -1.37 15.52 2.52
C ILE A 52 -0.14 15.53 3.42
N LYS A 53 -0.05 16.51 4.33
CA LYS A 53 0.99 16.56 5.36
C LYS A 53 0.54 15.73 6.56
N LEU A 54 1.35 14.79 7.00
CA LEU A 54 1.09 14.00 8.21
C LEU A 54 2.16 14.31 9.27
N PHE A 55 1.72 14.84 10.40
CA PHE A 55 2.60 15.05 11.53
C PHE A 55 2.80 13.73 12.28
N GLY A 56 4.05 13.34 12.49
CA GLY A 56 4.42 12.18 13.32
C GLY A 56 4.28 10.81 12.65
N VAL A 57 4.04 10.74 11.34
CA VAL A 57 3.99 9.46 10.62
C VAL A 57 4.86 9.55 9.36
N PHE A 58 5.99 8.85 9.38
CA PHE A 58 6.90 8.78 8.24
C PHE A 58 6.49 7.68 7.28
N GLN A 59 5.75 8.05 6.24
CA GLN A 59 5.28 7.12 5.23
C GLN A 59 6.46 6.72 4.34
N TRP A 60 6.63 5.42 4.12
CA TRP A 60 7.71 4.94 3.25
C TRP A 60 7.30 3.79 2.32
N LYS A 61 6.14 3.16 2.57
CA LYS A 61 5.57 2.13 1.70
C LYS A 61 4.10 2.40 1.44
N LEU A 62 3.69 2.25 0.19
CA LEU A 62 2.34 2.49 -0.28
C LEU A 62 1.75 1.23 -0.88
N SER A 63 0.43 1.13 -0.81
CA SER A 63 -0.34 0.27 -1.68
C SER A 63 -1.61 0.99 -2.11
N PHE A 64 -1.89 0.98 -3.41
CA PHE A 64 -3.02 1.70 -3.97
C PHE A 64 -3.94 0.78 -4.76
N SER A 65 -5.22 0.76 -4.38
CA SER A 65 -6.31 0.13 -5.11
C SER A 65 -7.54 1.00 -4.97
N SER A 66 -7.81 1.84 -6.00
CA SER A 66 -8.88 2.84 -5.99
C SER A 66 -10.21 2.30 -5.42
N PRO A 67 -10.86 3.02 -4.47
CA PRO A 67 -10.48 4.33 -3.92
C PRO A 67 -9.53 4.25 -2.70
N ASN A 68 -9.06 3.06 -2.33
CA ASN A 68 -8.29 2.84 -1.11
C ASN A 68 -6.80 3.00 -1.35
N LEU A 69 -6.13 3.71 -0.45
CA LEU A 69 -4.69 3.86 -0.40
C LEU A 69 -4.25 3.47 1.01
N ALA A 70 -3.44 2.44 1.14
CA ALA A 70 -2.84 2.05 2.39
C ALA A 70 -1.38 2.52 2.42
N VAL A 71 -0.93 2.90 3.60
CA VAL A 71 0.40 3.41 3.83
C VAL A 71 0.96 2.78 5.09
N GLY A 72 2.19 2.29 5.00
CA GLY A 72 2.98 1.82 6.13
C GLY A 72 4.09 2.81 6.47
N ASP A 73 4.46 2.86 7.74
CA ASP A 73 5.52 3.72 8.24
C ASP A 73 6.70 2.91 8.85
N LEU A 74 7.72 3.64 9.33
CA LEU A 74 8.88 3.06 10.01
C LEU A 74 8.58 2.59 11.44
N SER A 75 7.47 3.01 12.04
CA SER A 75 7.05 2.62 13.39
C SER A 75 6.10 1.42 13.40
N GLY A 76 5.84 0.80 12.26
CA GLY A 76 4.92 -0.34 12.19
C GLY A 76 3.46 0.03 12.22
N LYS A 77 3.12 1.31 11.98
CA LYS A 77 1.76 1.82 11.88
C LYS A 77 1.25 1.74 10.44
N ILE A 78 -0.03 1.37 10.31
CA ILE A 78 -0.76 1.36 9.02
C ILE A 78 -1.84 2.43 9.03
N ILE A 79 -1.82 3.29 8.00
CA ILE A 79 -2.89 4.26 7.73
C ILE A 79 -3.58 3.92 6.42
N LEU A 80 -4.91 3.98 6.44
CA LEU A 80 -5.76 3.85 5.27
C LEU A 80 -6.39 5.20 4.92
N TYR A 81 -6.21 5.60 3.66
CA TYR A 81 -6.88 6.73 3.04
C TYR A 81 -7.95 6.22 2.10
N ARG A 82 -9.10 6.90 2.09
CA ARG A 82 -10.11 6.74 1.06
C ARG A 82 -10.12 8.01 0.20
N LEU A 83 -9.68 7.85 -1.04
CA LEU A 83 -9.65 8.92 -2.05
C LEU A 83 -11.03 9.03 -2.71
N GLY A 84 -12.00 9.59 -1.97
CA GLY A 84 -13.34 9.89 -2.47
C GLY A 84 -13.52 11.36 -2.88
N LYS A 85 -14.78 11.81 -2.96
CA LYS A 85 -15.10 13.26 -3.03
C LYS A 85 -14.58 13.99 -1.79
N ILE A 86 -14.68 13.32 -0.64
CA ILE A 86 -14.13 13.74 0.63
C ILE A 86 -12.97 12.78 0.93
N LEU A 87 -11.81 13.34 1.25
CA LEU A 87 -10.68 12.57 1.74
C LEU A 87 -11.01 12.10 3.16
N THR A 88 -11.18 10.79 3.35
CA THR A 88 -11.29 10.23 4.70
C THR A 88 -9.99 9.52 5.06
N VAL A 89 -9.50 9.79 6.26
CA VAL A 89 -8.29 9.18 6.81
C VAL A 89 -8.71 8.29 7.95
N LYS A 90 -8.21 7.07 7.95
CA LYS A 90 -8.51 6.07 8.96
C LYS A 90 -7.24 5.35 9.34
N GLU A 91 -6.90 5.41 10.61
CA GLU A 91 -5.80 4.63 11.15
C GLU A 91 -6.26 3.19 11.35
N VAL A 92 -5.49 2.22 10.83
CA VAL A 92 -5.82 0.79 10.96
C VAL A 92 -5.28 0.26 12.29
N ASN A 93 -3.98 0.45 12.55
CA ASN A 93 -3.37 0.01 13.80
C ASN A 93 -2.07 0.79 14.06
N ARG A 94 -1.91 1.27 15.30
CA ARG A 94 -0.73 2.03 15.80
C ARG A 94 0.54 1.19 15.85
N SER A 95 0.40 -0.10 16.11
CA SER A 95 1.49 -1.04 16.30
C SER A 95 1.24 -2.32 15.49
N ALA A 96 0.80 -2.13 14.23
CA ALA A 96 0.51 -3.22 13.31
C ALA A 96 1.68 -4.21 13.22
N HIS A 97 2.93 -3.74 13.29
CA HIS A 97 4.13 -4.56 13.33
C HIS A 97 5.01 -4.32 14.58
N ASN A 98 4.40 -4.19 15.78
CA ASN A 98 5.13 -4.13 17.06
C ASN A 98 6.30 -3.13 17.07
N ASN A 99 6.06 -1.89 16.62
CA ASN A 99 7.08 -0.84 16.52
C ASN A 99 8.22 -1.14 15.53
N SER A 100 7.98 -2.03 14.56
CA SER A 100 8.94 -2.41 13.51
C SER A 100 8.51 -1.88 12.13
N PRO A 101 9.44 -1.43 11.27
CA PRO A 101 9.12 -0.88 9.96
C PRO A 101 8.27 -1.80 9.08
N ILE A 102 7.26 -1.23 8.41
CA ILE A 102 6.44 -1.93 7.43
C ILE A 102 7.12 -1.88 6.08
N ASN A 103 7.72 -2.98 5.63
CA ASN A 103 8.53 -2.95 4.42
C ASN A 103 7.78 -3.32 3.14
N CYS A 104 6.66 -4.02 3.26
CA CYS A 104 5.82 -4.35 2.12
C CYS A 104 4.35 -4.31 2.51
N LEU A 105 3.53 -3.91 1.54
CA LEU A 105 2.13 -3.61 1.71
C LEU A 105 1.41 -3.83 0.38
N GLU A 106 0.31 -4.58 0.37
CA GLU A 106 -0.49 -4.77 -0.83
C GLU A 106 -1.99 -4.87 -0.50
N ILE A 107 -2.81 -4.08 -1.21
CA ILE A 107 -4.27 -4.16 -1.18
C ILE A 107 -4.72 -5.04 -2.33
N PHE A 108 -5.62 -5.97 -2.05
CA PHE A 108 -6.21 -6.83 -3.06
C PHE A 108 -7.69 -7.07 -2.78
N SER A 109 -8.41 -7.47 -3.84
CA SER A 109 -9.80 -7.89 -3.74
C SER A 109 -9.90 -9.39 -3.51
N GLY A 110 -10.80 -9.80 -2.63
CA GLY A 110 -11.19 -11.20 -2.53
C GLY A 110 -12.23 -11.60 -3.57
N LYS A 111 -12.60 -12.89 -3.52
CA LYS A 111 -13.67 -13.47 -4.36
C LYS A 111 -15.07 -12.95 -4.00
N LYS A 112 -15.30 -12.61 -2.73
CA LYS A 112 -16.59 -12.07 -2.28
C LYS A 112 -16.74 -10.63 -2.77
N LYS A 113 -17.96 -10.28 -3.22
CA LYS A 113 -18.28 -8.91 -3.64
C LYS A 113 -17.96 -7.94 -2.51
N ASN A 114 -17.26 -6.85 -2.83
CA ASN A 114 -16.81 -5.82 -1.89
C ASN A 114 -15.81 -6.26 -0.81
N SER A 115 -15.29 -7.50 -0.82
CA SER A 115 -14.22 -7.85 0.11
C SER A 115 -12.90 -7.24 -0.36
N ARG A 116 -12.27 -6.48 0.54
CA ARG A 116 -11.00 -5.82 0.33
C ARG A 116 -10.08 -6.21 1.47
N TYR A 117 -8.94 -6.77 1.10
CA TYR A 117 -7.94 -7.20 2.04
C TYR A 117 -6.69 -6.36 1.87
N LEU A 118 -5.94 -6.26 2.96
CA LEU A 118 -4.61 -5.70 2.99
C LEU A 118 -3.68 -6.78 3.52
N ILE A 119 -2.55 -6.98 2.87
CA ILE A 119 -1.45 -7.77 3.44
C ILE A 119 -0.27 -6.84 3.71
N SER A 120 0.35 -7.01 4.88
CA SER A 120 1.50 -6.24 5.31
C SER A 120 2.61 -7.16 5.79
N GLY A 121 3.86 -6.79 5.51
CA GLY A 121 5.05 -7.47 5.98
C GLY A 121 6.01 -6.48 6.60
N GLY A 122 6.59 -6.85 7.75
CA GLY A 122 7.49 -5.99 8.52
C GLY A 122 8.91 -6.52 8.64
N PHE A 123 9.78 -5.71 9.22
CA PHE A 123 11.15 -6.12 9.57
C PHE A 123 11.21 -7.11 10.75
N ASN A 124 10.14 -7.17 11.55
CA ASN A 124 10.00 -8.16 12.61
C ASN A 124 9.66 -9.58 12.11
N GLY A 125 9.59 -9.77 10.79
CA GLY A 125 9.25 -11.04 10.15
C GLY A 125 7.79 -11.44 10.22
N ASP A 126 6.92 -10.58 10.76
CA ASP A 126 5.49 -10.80 10.69
C ASP A 126 4.95 -10.50 9.29
N ILE A 127 4.07 -11.37 8.83
CA ILE A 127 3.12 -11.10 7.76
C ILE A 127 1.73 -11.10 8.38
N LYS A 128 0.96 -10.05 8.11
CA LYS A 128 -0.41 -9.88 8.64
C LYS A 128 -1.40 -9.64 7.51
N LEU A 129 -2.52 -10.33 7.59
CA LEU A 129 -3.67 -10.15 6.69
C LEU A 129 -4.76 -9.39 7.43
N TRP A 130 -5.30 -8.35 6.81
CA TRP A 130 -6.32 -7.49 7.39
C TRP A 130 -7.56 -7.46 6.51
N ASP A 131 -8.75 -7.52 7.11
CA ASP A 131 -9.99 -7.17 6.43
C ASP A 131 -10.15 -5.65 6.52
N LEU A 132 -10.30 -4.96 5.38
CA LEU A 132 -10.49 -3.50 5.41
C LEU A 132 -11.90 -3.09 5.89
N ASN A 133 -12.85 -4.03 5.92
CA ASN A 133 -14.14 -3.83 6.57
C ASN A 133 -14.03 -4.04 8.09
N GLU A 134 -13.22 -5.01 8.53
CA GLU A 134 -12.98 -5.37 9.94
C GLU A 134 -11.49 -5.24 10.32
N TRP A 135 -11.06 -4.00 10.52
CA TRP A 135 -9.66 -3.58 10.55
C TRP A 135 -9.02 -3.57 11.95
N HIS A 136 -9.80 -3.85 13.00
CA HIS A 136 -9.37 -3.72 14.39
C HIS A 136 -8.35 -4.80 14.80
N LYS A 137 -8.30 -5.93 14.09
CA LYS A 137 -7.35 -7.01 14.30
C LYS A 137 -6.99 -7.68 12.97
N PRO A 138 -5.79 -8.25 12.84
CA PRO A 138 -5.49 -9.07 11.68
C PRO A 138 -6.37 -10.32 11.68
N ILE A 139 -6.82 -10.74 10.50
CA ILE A 139 -7.47 -12.03 10.27
C ILE A 139 -6.49 -13.16 10.53
N PHE A 140 -5.23 -12.94 10.15
CA PHE A 140 -4.20 -13.96 10.12
C PHE A 140 -2.82 -13.34 10.29
N GLN A 141 -1.92 -14.09 10.92
CA GLN A 141 -0.53 -13.72 11.13
C GLN A 141 0.38 -14.95 11.00
N ILE A 142 1.50 -14.80 10.30
CA ILE A 142 2.65 -15.73 10.29
C ILE A 142 3.90 -14.93 10.67
N ASN A 143 4.84 -15.55 11.39
CA ASN A 143 6.16 -15.01 11.62
C ASN A 143 7.25 -15.88 10.96
N PHE A 144 8.18 -15.26 10.23
CA PHE A 144 9.33 -15.91 9.61
C PHE A 144 10.59 -15.85 10.49
N LEU A 145 10.46 -16.19 11.77
CA LEU A 145 11.54 -16.24 12.76
C LEU A 145 12.40 -14.96 12.76
N ASN A 146 11.75 -13.79 12.79
CA ASN A 146 12.40 -12.46 12.76
C ASN A 146 13.24 -12.16 11.51
N ARG A 147 13.04 -12.88 10.40
CA ARG A 147 13.59 -12.50 9.09
C ARG A 147 12.83 -11.34 8.50
N GLN A 148 13.50 -10.34 7.93
CA GLN A 148 12.79 -9.19 7.37
C GLN A 148 12.02 -9.61 6.12
N ILE A 149 10.75 -9.18 6.03
CA ILE A 149 9.96 -9.41 4.83
C ILE A 149 10.27 -8.33 3.81
N LEU A 150 10.89 -8.70 2.69
CA LEU A 150 11.30 -7.77 1.64
C LEU A 150 10.17 -7.43 0.66
N ASN A 151 9.39 -8.42 0.28
CA ASN A 151 8.32 -8.25 -0.69
C ASN A 151 7.19 -9.24 -0.43
N ILE A 152 5.97 -8.80 -0.69
CA ILE A 152 4.78 -9.64 -0.64
C ILE A 152 3.99 -9.40 -1.92
N LYS A 153 3.60 -10.48 -2.59
CA LYS A 153 2.68 -10.40 -3.72
C LYS A 153 1.57 -11.43 -3.57
N PRO A 154 0.34 -11.00 -3.25
CA PRO A 154 -0.82 -11.88 -3.32
C PRO A 154 -1.12 -12.18 -4.80
N ASN A 155 -1.46 -13.44 -5.06
CA ASN A 155 -1.94 -13.87 -6.35
C ASN A 155 -3.42 -13.52 -6.45
N SER A 156 -3.73 -12.48 -7.23
CA SER A 156 -5.10 -12.03 -7.48
C SER A 156 -5.81 -12.81 -8.60
N ASN A 157 -5.11 -13.73 -9.28
CA ASN A 157 -5.71 -14.50 -10.36
C ASN A 157 -6.56 -15.65 -9.81
N ASN A 158 -7.55 -16.10 -10.59
CA ASN A 158 -8.61 -17.08 -10.30
C ASN A 158 -8.13 -18.50 -9.89
N PHE A 159 -7.10 -18.64 -9.07
CA PHE A 159 -6.71 -19.93 -8.51
C PHE A 159 -7.76 -20.38 -7.48
N ARG A 160 -7.92 -21.72 -7.36
CA ARG A 160 -8.82 -22.33 -6.38
C ARG A 160 -8.44 -21.93 -4.94
N LEU A 161 -7.14 -21.74 -4.67
CA LEU A 161 -6.58 -21.30 -3.40
C LEU A 161 -5.85 -19.95 -3.54
N PRO A 162 -6.03 -19.00 -2.59
CA PRO A 162 -5.27 -17.77 -2.58
C PRO A 162 -3.81 -18.07 -2.24
N LEU A 163 -2.87 -17.69 -3.11
CA LEU A 163 -1.44 -17.86 -2.87
C LEU A 163 -0.81 -16.50 -2.59
N ILE A 164 0.08 -16.44 -1.62
CA ILE A 164 0.87 -15.25 -1.30
C ILE A 164 2.34 -15.62 -1.49
N PHE A 165 3.02 -14.87 -2.36
CA PHE A 165 4.45 -14.99 -2.55
C PHE A 165 5.18 -14.03 -1.62
N VAL A 166 6.23 -14.51 -0.97
CA VAL A 166 6.99 -13.79 0.05
C VAL A 166 8.48 -13.88 -0.27
N GLY A 167 9.15 -12.72 -0.32
CA GLY A 167 10.61 -12.64 -0.38
C GLY A 167 11.18 -12.21 0.97
N LEU A 168 12.23 -12.87 1.42
CA LEU A 168 12.93 -12.61 2.69
C LEU A 168 14.31 -11.97 2.45
N ASP A 169 14.88 -11.37 3.50
CA ASP A 169 16.20 -10.70 3.49
C ASP A 169 17.38 -11.61 3.18
N ASN A 170 17.28 -12.89 3.52
CA ASN A 170 18.30 -13.91 3.28
C ASN A 170 18.26 -14.52 1.87
N GLY A 171 17.47 -13.94 0.95
CA GLY A 171 17.31 -14.42 -0.42
C GLY A 171 16.35 -15.60 -0.56
N TYR A 172 15.72 -16.06 0.52
CA TYR A 172 14.71 -17.11 0.44
C TYR A 172 13.37 -16.58 -0.08
N PHE A 173 12.69 -17.45 -0.80
CA PHE A 173 11.35 -17.24 -1.31
C PHE A 173 10.41 -18.28 -0.69
N SER A 174 9.25 -17.84 -0.21
CA SER A 174 8.23 -18.71 0.37
C SER A 174 6.87 -18.45 -0.27
N CYS A 175 6.02 -19.47 -0.25
CA CYS A 175 4.64 -19.38 -0.70
C CYS A 175 3.70 -19.81 0.42
N ILE A 176 2.69 -19.00 0.70
CA ILE A 176 1.66 -19.25 1.71
C ILE A 176 0.34 -19.48 0.96
N SER A 177 -0.39 -20.55 1.29
CA SER A 177 -1.69 -20.93 0.71
C SER A 177 -2.80 -20.96 1.75
#